data_AF-A0A520DNK9-F1
#
_entry.id   AF-A0A520DNK9-F1
#
_cell.length_a   1.000
_cell.length_b   1.000
_cell.length_c   1.000
_cell.angle_alpha   90.00
_cell.angle_beta   90.00
_cell.angle_gamma   90.00
#
_symmetry.space_group_name_H-M   'P 1'
#
loop_
_entity.id
_entity.type
_entity.pdbx_description
1 polymer ?
#
loop_
_entity_poly.entity_id
_entity_poly.type
_entity_poly.pdbx_seq_one_letter_code
_entity_poly.pdbx_strand_id
1 'polypeptide(L)'
;MVKGNLVKNYNQPSLVYTNIRSEDLTERLNNNYINYTTHSADSNLKTISSEIEVKSFPVYLFFRPNKNLYFRSYGYIKDKPTYMKMLDEVDQAYKKESIADLEQVYLSDQTNNNLIRKLIDQRKSLGYTNNSKYIDSYATNLNVRDFNDYQTVLYILEASPYSNGKAIKLAYLNKAIIDSIFKYEPISKRLDLNGRIIRNTMNEAIRTKDLGMAQSAANFSRYSWNKDYEKASRAYATEMLRFYSETKDTSNYFKLATPYYDRQYMIIKPDSLKKLIAYSSSNSSNINKDSISNILKNHSLSYSNDLAFVAMKFDHSGTKNTSYINKAIAWCNRAIEVNAFGSYYNTLAQLQYKIGSYTDAIKNEQIAIRLIKKDRLNTRYFESQLKKMIDRTL
;
A
#
# COMPACT_ATOMS: atom_id res chain seq x y z
N MET A 1 -26.61 -7.33 13.31
CA MET A 1 -25.65 -8.41 13.65
C MET A 1 -25.04 -8.10 15.01
N VAL A 2 -25.15 -9.06 15.94
CA VAL A 2 -24.51 -9.18 17.27
C VAL A 2 -24.47 -7.89 18.11
N LYS A 3 -25.40 -7.81 19.08
CA LYS A 3 -25.21 -7.03 20.33
C LYS A 3 -24.01 -7.63 21.07
N GLY A 4 -22.81 -7.22 20.68
CA GLY A 4 -21.56 -7.52 21.36
C GLY A 4 -21.15 -6.29 22.15
N ASN A 5 -21.06 -6.44 23.47
CA ASN A 5 -20.58 -5.43 24.39
C ASN A 5 -19.25 -4.83 23.91
N LEU A 6 -19.28 -3.58 23.44
CA LEU A 6 -18.11 -2.71 23.33
C LEU A 6 -18.44 -1.40 24.06
N VAL A 7 -17.96 -1.37 25.31
CA VAL A 7 -17.55 -0.22 26.12
C VAL A 7 -18.50 0.99 26.14
N LYS A 8 -19.22 1.10 27.26
CA LYS A 8 -19.78 2.34 27.80
C LYS A 8 -18.69 3.41 27.99
N ASN A 9 -19.03 4.64 27.58
CA ASN A 9 -18.49 5.96 27.93
C ASN A 9 -17.85 6.72 26.76
N TYR A 10 -18.64 7.55 26.08
CA TYR A 10 -18.20 8.88 25.66
C TYR A 10 -19.34 9.88 25.87
N ASN A 11 -19.28 10.63 26.97
CA ASN A 11 -19.89 11.95 27.02
C ASN A 11 -19.23 12.76 25.89
N GLN A 12 -20.02 13.05 24.85
CA GLN A 12 -19.73 13.91 23.70
C GLN A 12 -18.53 13.46 22.84
N PRO A 13 -18.74 12.82 21.67
CA PRO A 13 -17.72 12.87 20.63
C PRO A 13 -17.75 14.31 20.09
N SER A 14 -16.93 15.20 20.65
CA SER A 14 -16.48 16.31 19.82
C SER A 14 -15.95 15.69 18.54
N LEU A 15 -16.39 16.19 17.38
CA LEU A 15 -15.72 15.91 16.12
C LEU A 15 -14.28 16.39 16.28
N VAL A 16 -13.40 15.50 16.74
CA VAL A 16 -12.03 15.81 17.22
C VAL A 16 -11.23 16.56 16.16
N TYR A 17 -11.64 16.42 14.89
CA TYR A 17 -10.96 16.99 13.74
C TYR A 17 -11.58 18.26 13.16
N THR A 18 -12.68 18.80 13.68
CA THR A 18 -13.22 20.06 13.12
C THR A 18 -13.26 21.20 14.13
N ASN A 19 -13.11 20.93 15.44
CA ASN A 19 -13.35 21.90 16.52
C ASN A 19 -14.74 22.59 16.44
N ILE A 20 -15.65 22.08 15.62
CA ILE A 20 -17.00 22.62 15.47
C ILE A 20 -17.82 22.12 16.65
N ARG A 21 -18.18 23.03 17.57
CA ARG A 21 -19.12 22.78 18.65
C ARG A 21 -20.46 23.41 18.26
N SER A 22 -21.45 22.57 17.96
CA SER A 22 -22.81 23.03 17.62
C SER A 22 -23.84 21.98 18.00
N GLU A 23 -24.82 22.35 18.81
CA GLU A 23 -25.82 21.42 19.37
C GLU A 23 -26.67 20.78 18.26
N ASP A 24 -27.16 21.56 17.31
CA ASP A 24 -27.93 21.08 16.17
C ASP A 24 -27.15 20.15 15.23
N LEU A 25 -25.84 20.37 15.05
CA LEU A 25 -24.98 19.46 14.29
C LEU A 25 -24.84 18.12 15.03
N THR A 26 -24.59 18.18 16.34
CA THR A 26 -24.50 16.99 17.19
C THR A 26 -25.83 16.22 17.19
N GLU A 27 -26.95 16.93 17.29
CA GLU A 27 -28.29 16.35 17.22
C GLU A 27 -28.52 15.66 15.87
N ARG A 28 -28.25 16.35 14.75
CA ARG A 28 -28.39 15.76 13.41
C ARG A 28 -27.53 14.50 13.24
N LEU A 29 -26.28 14.53 13.73
CA LEU A 29 -25.39 13.39 13.65
C LEU A 29 -25.85 12.21 14.51
N ASN A 30 -26.31 12.47 15.74
CA ASN A 30 -26.74 11.41 16.65
C ASN A 30 -28.10 10.81 16.27
N ASN A 31 -29.00 11.60 15.70
CA ASN A 31 -30.34 11.14 15.32
C ASN A 31 -30.33 10.31 14.03
N ASN A 32 -29.37 10.55 13.13
CA ASN A 32 -29.36 9.95 11.79
C ASN A 32 -28.19 8.98 11.53
N TYR A 33 -27.11 9.04 12.32
CA TYR A 33 -25.87 8.32 12.01
C TYR A 33 -25.29 7.59 13.22
N ILE A 34 -24.61 6.48 12.97
CA ILE A 34 -23.67 5.86 13.92
C ILE A 34 -22.28 6.42 13.61
N ASN A 35 -21.76 7.23 14.52
CA ASN A 35 -20.51 7.96 14.31
C ASN A 35 -19.30 7.15 14.80
N TYR A 36 -18.28 7.02 13.96
CA TYR A 36 -17.01 6.36 14.28
C TYR A 36 -15.83 7.22 13.83
N THR A 37 -14.84 7.37 14.70
CA THR A 37 -13.59 8.09 14.40
C THR A 37 -12.42 7.17 14.67
N THR A 38 -11.47 7.14 13.75
CA THR A 38 -10.23 6.37 13.90
C THR A 38 -9.09 7.04 13.14
N HIS A 39 -7.87 6.51 13.30
CA HIS A 39 -6.65 7.01 12.66
C HIS A 39 -6.18 6.07 11.56
N SER A 40 -5.36 6.58 10.63
CA SER A 40 -4.85 5.82 9.46
C SER A 40 -4.12 4.52 9.81
N ALA A 41 -3.55 4.41 11.02
CA ALA A 41 -2.87 3.20 11.49
C ALA A 41 -3.82 2.10 12.02
N ASP A 42 -5.13 2.31 12.02
CA ASP A 42 -6.08 1.31 12.52
C ASP A 42 -6.22 0.15 11.53
N SER A 43 -6.00 -1.06 12.03
CA SER A 43 -6.16 -2.30 11.27
C SER A 43 -7.55 -2.47 10.65
N ASN A 44 -8.61 -1.93 11.27
CA ASN A 44 -9.97 -1.98 10.74
C ASN A 44 -10.13 -1.13 9.47
N LEU A 45 -9.37 -0.03 9.34
CA LEU A 45 -9.31 0.75 8.10
C LEU A 45 -8.50 0.07 7.01
N LYS A 46 -7.62 -0.89 7.33
CA LYS A 46 -6.79 -1.56 6.33
C LYS A 46 -7.63 -2.22 5.25
N THR A 47 -8.76 -2.85 5.62
CA THR A 47 -9.68 -3.45 4.66
C THR A 47 -10.35 -2.39 3.78
N ILE A 48 -10.88 -1.32 4.38
CA ILE A 48 -11.56 -0.23 3.65
C ILE A 48 -10.58 0.48 2.69
N SER A 49 -9.39 0.81 3.18
CA SER A 49 -8.33 1.46 2.38
C SER A 49 -7.71 0.54 1.32
N SER A 50 -7.90 -0.77 1.41
CA SER A 50 -7.49 -1.70 0.36
C SER A 50 -8.44 -1.71 -0.83
N GLU A 51 -9.69 -1.28 -0.64
CA GLU A 51 -10.73 -1.25 -1.67
C GLU A 51 -10.96 0.17 -2.22
N ILE A 52 -10.90 1.16 -1.34
CA ILE A 52 -11.21 2.57 -1.62
C ILE A 52 -9.93 3.41 -1.56
N GLU A 53 -9.70 4.20 -2.60
CA GLU A 53 -8.62 5.17 -2.64
C GLU A 53 -8.88 6.31 -1.66
N VAL A 54 -8.02 6.46 -0.66
CA VAL A 54 -8.01 7.61 0.26
C VAL A 54 -6.92 8.59 -0.20
N LYS A 55 -7.33 9.74 -0.75
CA LYS A 55 -6.41 10.73 -1.33
C LYS A 55 -5.77 11.66 -0.31
N SER A 56 -6.48 11.95 0.78
CA SER A 56 -6.00 12.82 1.85
C SER A 56 -6.75 12.52 3.14
N PHE A 57 -6.19 13.01 4.26
CA PHE A 57 -6.83 12.99 5.57
C PHE A 57 -7.10 14.44 6.02
N PRO A 58 -8.17 14.70 6.81
CA PRO A 58 -9.19 13.73 7.20
C PRO A 58 -10.07 13.30 6.01
N VAL A 59 -10.68 12.12 6.13
CA VAL A 59 -11.63 11.57 5.16
C VAL A 59 -12.92 11.22 5.89
N TYR A 60 -14.06 11.62 5.30
CA TYR A 60 -15.39 11.29 5.80
C TYR A 60 -15.98 10.23 4.90
N LEU A 61 -16.36 9.08 5.48
CA LEU A 61 -16.91 7.94 4.76
C LEU A 61 -18.28 7.60 5.33
N PHE A 62 -19.29 7.53 4.48
CA PHE A 62 -20.66 7.21 4.87
C PHE A 62 -21.08 5.89 4.24
N PHE A 63 -21.48 4.96 5.11
CA PHE A 63 -21.84 3.59 4.76
C PHE A 63 -23.32 3.35 5.03
N ARG A 64 -23.97 2.59 4.14
CA ARG A 64 -25.31 2.05 4.38
C ARG A 64 -25.27 0.95 5.45
N PRO A 65 -26.42 0.52 6.02
CA PRO A 65 -26.47 -0.59 6.97
C PRO A 65 -25.86 -1.91 6.44
N ASN A 66 -25.87 -2.12 5.13
CA ASN A 66 -25.24 -3.25 4.45
C ASN A 66 -23.73 -3.07 4.19
N LYS A 67 -23.09 -2.06 4.80
CA LYS A 67 -21.66 -1.73 4.69
C LYS A 67 -21.20 -1.20 3.34
N ASN A 68 -22.10 -0.89 2.41
CA ASN A 68 -21.70 -0.25 1.15
C ASN A 68 -21.45 1.24 1.36
N LEU A 69 -20.28 1.71 0.93
CA LEU A 69 -19.99 3.14 0.84
C LEU A 69 -20.95 3.78 -0.17
N TYR A 70 -21.58 4.90 0.21
CA TYR A 70 -22.47 5.65 -0.68
C TYR A 70 -22.11 7.14 -0.78
N PHE A 71 -21.27 7.65 0.12
CA PHE A 71 -20.74 9.00 0.04
C PHE A 71 -19.35 9.06 0.67
N ARG A 72 -18.49 9.91 0.11
CA ARG A 72 -17.18 10.24 0.68
C ARG A 72 -16.86 11.72 0.48
N SER A 73 -16.13 12.29 1.43
CA SER A 73 -15.58 13.65 1.35
C SER A 73 -14.17 13.68 1.95
N TYR A 74 -13.37 14.67 1.53
CA TYR A 74 -11.97 14.83 1.93
C TYR A 74 -11.70 16.22 2.45
N GLY A 75 -10.68 16.31 3.30
CA GLY A 75 -10.11 17.58 3.75
C GLY A 75 -10.76 18.10 5.03
N TYR A 76 -10.08 19.07 5.64
CA TYR A 76 -10.50 19.62 6.91
C TYR A 76 -11.70 20.56 6.72
N ILE A 77 -12.84 20.25 7.34
CA ILE A 77 -14.03 21.10 7.36
C ILE A 77 -13.90 22.09 8.53
N LYS A 78 -13.82 23.39 8.22
CA LYS A 78 -13.48 24.45 9.19
C LYS A 78 -14.68 25.04 9.92
N ASP A 79 -15.86 24.93 9.35
CA ASP A 79 -17.05 25.62 9.82
C ASP A 79 -18.31 24.77 9.69
N LYS A 80 -19.29 25.09 10.54
CA LYS A 80 -20.58 24.40 10.62
C LYS A 80 -21.36 24.44 9.31
N PRO A 81 -21.53 25.59 8.61
CA PRO A 81 -22.26 25.63 7.34
C PRO A 81 -21.72 24.64 6.30
N THR A 82 -20.39 24.56 6.14
CA THR A 82 -19.75 23.62 5.23
C THR A 82 -20.01 22.17 5.64
N TYR A 83 -19.99 21.86 6.94
CA TYR A 83 -20.31 20.52 7.44
C TYR A 83 -21.78 20.15 7.19
N MET A 84 -22.71 21.07 7.46
CA MET A 84 -24.14 20.85 7.20
C MET A 84 -24.41 20.63 5.72
N LYS A 85 -23.77 21.40 4.83
CA LYS A 85 -23.85 21.19 3.39
C LYS A 85 -23.37 19.79 2.99
N MET A 86 -22.27 19.30 3.56
CA MET A 86 -21.82 17.93 3.33
C MET A 86 -22.88 16.91 3.76
N LEU A 87 -23.54 17.12 4.91
CA LEU A 87 -24.61 16.22 5.37
C LEU A 87 -25.84 16.26 4.44
N ASP A 88 -26.17 17.42 3.86
CA ASP A 88 -27.23 17.50 2.85
C ASP A 88 -26.87 16.70 1.59
N GLU A 89 -25.61 16.77 1.15
CA GLU A 89 -25.10 15.96 0.03
C GLU A 89 -25.12 14.46 0.35
N VAL A 90 -24.81 14.08 1.60
CA VAL A 90 -24.93 12.70 2.10
C VAL A 90 -26.38 12.23 2.01
N ASP A 91 -27.35 13.02 2.48
CA ASP A 91 -28.76 12.65 2.47
C ASP A 91 -29.28 12.47 1.03
N GLN A 92 -28.82 13.31 0.09
CA GLN A 92 -29.15 13.16 -1.33
C GLN A 92 -28.48 11.93 -1.95
N ALA A 93 -27.23 11.63 -1.59
CA ALA A 93 -26.53 10.44 -2.05
C ALA A 93 -27.19 9.15 -1.53
N TYR A 94 -27.75 9.16 -0.32
CA TYR A 94 -28.45 8.01 0.25
C TYR A 94 -29.73 7.63 -0.52
N LYS A 95 -30.39 8.61 -1.15
CA LYS A 95 -31.59 8.38 -1.98
C LYS A 95 -31.30 7.78 -3.35
N LYS A 96 -30.05 7.87 -3.82
CA LYS A 96 -29.63 7.24 -5.08
C LYS A 96 -29.58 5.72 -4.93
N GLU A 97 -29.76 5.02 -6.03
CA GLU A 97 -29.58 3.57 -6.11
C GLU A 97 -28.22 3.15 -5.53
N SER A 98 -28.17 2.06 -4.76
CA SER A 98 -26.94 1.62 -4.13
C SER A 98 -26.08 0.78 -5.07
N ILE A 99 -24.76 0.74 -4.81
CA ILE A 99 -23.86 -0.19 -5.50
C ILE A 99 -24.34 -1.63 -5.36
N ALA A 100 -24.83 -2.02 -4.18
CA ALA A 100 -25.36 -3.38 -3.98
C ALA A 100 -26.57 -3.68 -4.86
N ASP A 101 -27.47 -2.71 -5.05
CA ASP A 101 -28.64 -2.91 -5.93
C ASP A 101 -28.17 -3.11 -7.37
N LEU A 102 -27.26 -2.25 -7.85
CA LEU A 102 -26.65 -2.39 -9.18
C LEU A 102 -25.89 -3.71 -9.35
N GLU A 103 -25.19 -4.17 -8.31
CA GLU A 103 -24.50 -5.45 -8.32
C GLU A 103 -25.47 -6.63 -8.42
N GLN A 104 -26.61 -6.58 -7.73
CA GLN A 104 -27.64 -7.62 -7.85
C GLN A 104 -28.21 -7.69 -9.26
N VAL A 105 -28.53 -6.54 -9.88
CA VAL A 105 -29.01 -6.51 -11.27
C VAL A 105 -27.92 -6.99 -12.23
N TYR A 106 -26.64 -6.66 -11.98
CA TYR A 106 -25.53 -7.16 -12.78
C TYR A 106 -25.39 -8.69 -12.66
N LEU A 107 -25.63 -9.26 -11.48
CA LEU A 107 -25.58 -10.71 -11.30
C LEU A 107 -26.71 -11.42 -12.07
N SER A 108 -27.86 -10.78 -12.28
CA SER A 108 -28.93 -11.33 -13.11
C SER A 108 -28.72 -11.12 -14.61
N ASP A 109 -27.99 -10.08 -15.03
CA ASP A 109 -27.63 -9.84 -16.42
C ASP A 109 -26.22 -9.22 -16.56
N GLN A 110 -25.25 -10.08 -16.89
CA GLN A 110 -23.85 -9.71 -17.11
C GLN A 110 -23.56 -9.22 -18.55
N THR A 111 -24.58 -9.14 -19.40
CA THR A 111 -24.44 -8.72 -20.81
C THR A 111 -24.83 -7.26 -21.04
N ASN A 112 -25.55 -6.66 -20.10
CA ASN A 112 -26.01 -5.28 -20.19
C ASN A 112 -24.88 -4.27 -19.92
N ASN A 113 -24.21 -3.83 -20.99
CA ASN A 113 -23.11 -2.87 -20.91
C ASN A 113 -23.48 -1.51 -20.33
N ASN A 114 -24.73 -1.06 -20.47
CA ASN A 114 -25.18 0.21 -19.87
C ASN A 114 -25.23 0.10 -18.35
N LEU A 115 -25.73 -1.02 -17.83
CA LEU A 115 -25.75 -1.32 -16.41
C LEU A 115 -24.32 -1.46 -15.86
N ILE A 116 -23.46 -2.23 -16.53
CA ILE A 116 -22.08 -2.44 -16.10
C ILE A 116 -21.31 -1.13 -16.04
N ARG A 117 -21.47 -0.28 -17.06
CA ARG A 117 -20.86 1.07 -17.10
C ARG A 117 -21.35 1.93 -15.94
N LYS A 118 -22.67 1.98 -15.69
CA LYS A 118 -23.26 2.71 -14.56
C LYS A 118 -22.69 2.25 -13.22
N LEU A 119 -22.55 0.94 -13.03
CA LEU A 119 -21.96 0.35 -11.83
C LEU A 119 -20.49 0.75 -11.66
N ILE A 120 -19.66 0.61 -12.70
CA ILE A 120 -18.25 1.00 -12.67
C ILE A 120 -18.10 2.50 -12.38
N ASP A 121 -18.91 3.34 -13.02
CA ASP A 121 -18.84 4.80 -12.86
C ASP A 121 -19.23 5.22 -11.43
N GLN A 122 -20.28 4.62 -10.86
CA GLN A 122 -20.66 4.85 -9.47
C GLN A 122 -19.56 4.38 -8.50
N ARG A 123 -18.98 3.20 -8.73
CA ARG A 123 -17.85 2.69 -7.94
C ARG A 123 -16.63 3.61 -8.02
N LYS A 124 -16.22 4.06 -9.22
CA LYS A 124 -15.13 5.02 -9.42
C LYS A 124 -15.38 6.34 -8.69
N SER A 125 -16.60 6.87 -8.75
CA SER A 125 -16.97 8.13 -8.06
C SER A 125 -16.76 8.03 -6.54
N LEU A 126 -17.02 6.86 -5.97
CA LEU A 126 -16.83 6.53 -4.57
C LEU A 126 -15.42 6.05 -4.21
N GLY A 127 -14.52 5.98 -5.20
CA GLY A 127 -13.11 5.69 -4.97
C GLY A 127 -12.74 4.24 -5.00
N TYR A 128 -13.66 3.35 -5.34
CA TYR A 128 -13.32 1.95 -5.56
C TYR A 128 -12.34 1.85 -6.71
N THR A 129 -11.16 1.30 -6.42
CA THR A 129 -10.09 1.17 -7.41
C THR A 129 -10.09 -0.17 -8.12
N ASN A 130 -10.73 -1.19 -7.53
CA ASN A 130 -10.90 -2.49 -8.15
C ASN A 130 -12.28 -2.62 -8.80
N ASN A 131 -12.31 -2.54 -10.12
CA ASN A 131 -13.48 -2.84 -10.96
C ASN A 131 -13.18 -3.95 -11.97
N SER A 132 -12.13 -4.75 -11.73
CA SER A 132 -11.57 -5.67 -12.72
C SER A 132 -12.59 -6.71 -13.20
N LYS A 133 -13.44 -7.23 -12.30
CA LYS A 133 -14.53 -8.17 -12.65
C LYS A 133 -15.55 -7.57 -13.61
N TYR A 134 -16.00 -6.34 -13.32
CA TYR A 134 -17.04 -5.67 -14.09
C TYR A 134 -16.51 -5.24 -15.46
N ILE A 135 -15.30 -4.69 -15.51
CA ILE A 135 -14.72 -4.25 -16.78
C ILE A 135 -14.38 -5.42 -17.72
N ASP A 136 -14.03 -6.59 -17.19
CA ASP A 136 -13.88 -7.81 -17.99
C ASP A 136 -15.19 -8.23 -18.67
N SER A 137 -16.33 -8.11 -17.96
CA SER A 137 -17.65 -8.36 -18.53
C SER A 137 -17.98 -7.33 -19.62
N TYR A 138 -17.82 -6.04 -19.29
CA TYR A 138 -18.04 -4.94 -20.22
C TYR A 138 -17.27 -5.11 -21.54
N ALA A 139 -15.95 -5.34 -21.45
CA ALA A 139 -15.10 -5.48 -22.61
C ALA A 139 -15.43 -6.72 -23.45
N THR A 140 -15.84 -7.83 -22.81
CA THR A 140 -16.21 -9.06 -23.54
C THR A 140 -17.48 -8.88 -24.38
N ASN A 141 -18.35 -7.96 -23.99
CA ASN A 141 -19.60 -7.65 -24.70
C ASN A 141 -19.41 -6.60 -25.82
N LEU A 142 -18.21 -6.02 -25.97
CA LEU A 142 -17.91 -5.06 -27.04
C LEU A 142 -17.56 -5.77 -28.35
N ASN A 143 -17.78 -5.07 -29.46
CA ASN A 143 -17.29 -5.53 -30.77
C ASN A 143 -15.79 -5.26 -30.88
N VAL A 144 -15.07 -6.08 -31.66
CA VAL A 144 -13.63 -5.91 -31.90
C VAL A 144 -13.28 -4.51 -32.42
N ARG A 145 -14.15 -3.91 -33.23
CA ARG A 145 -13.96 -2.55 -33.76
C ARG A 145 -13.98 -1.46 -32.67
N ASP A 146 -14.64 -1.71 -31.54
CA ASP A 146 -14.77 -0.73 -30.45
C ASP A 146 -13.41 -0.52 -29.75
N PHE A 147 -12.50 -1.50 -29.84
CA PHE A 147 -11.12 -1.37 -29.33
C PHE A 147 -10.20 -0.51 -30.21
N ASN A 148 -10.71 0.01 -31.34
CA ASN A 148 -10.03 1.03 -32.13
C ASN A 148 -10.36 2.46 -31.66
N ASP A 149 -11.28 2.61 -30.70
CA ASP A 149 -11.65 3.90 -30.13
C ASP A 149 -10.81 4.23 -28.89
N TYR A 150 -10.22 5.43 -28.90
CA TYR A 150 -9.35 5.90 -27.81
C TYR A 150 -10.08 5.95 -26.47
N GLN A 151 -11.33 6.45 -26.46
CA GLN A 151 -12.08 6.64 -25.22
C GLN A 151 -12.52 5.32 -24.61
N THR A 152 -12.86 4.35 -25.45
CA THR A 152 -13.21 2.99 -25.04
C THR A 152 -12.02 2.30 -24.38
N VAL A 153 -10.85 2.34 -25.02
CA VAL A 153 -9.63 1.72 -24.46
C VAL A 153 -9.21 2.45 -23.18
N LEU A 154 -9.24 3.79 -23.16
CA LEU A 154 -8.94 4.56 -21.95
C LEU A 154 -9.90 4.24 -20.81
N TYR A 155 -11.20 4.13 -21.08
CA TYR A 155 -12.21 3.76 -20.09
C TYR A 155 -11.91 2.40 -19.45
N ILE A 156 -11.53 1.41 -20.29
CA ILE A 156 -11.11 0.09 -19.81
C ILE A 156 -9.93 0.22 -18.86
N LEU A 157 -8.87 0.94 -19.26
CA LEU A 157 -7.69 1.11 -18.42
C LEU A 157 -8.02 1.83 -17.10
N GLU A 158 -8.87 2.87 -17.13
CA GLU A 158 -9.28 3.61 -15.93
C GLU A 158 -10.08 2.75 -14.95
N ALA A 159 -10.83 1.76 -15.44
CA ALA A 159 -11.51 0.78 -14.61
C ALA A 159 -10.56 -0.27 -14.01
N SER A 160 -9.26 -0.23 -14.38
CA SER A 160 -8.18 -1.00 -13.77
C SER A 160 -8.40 -2.52 -13.83
N PRO A 161 -8.43 -3.11 -15.05
CA PRO A 161 -8.62 -4.56 -15.24
C PRO A 161 -7.48 -5.35 -14.61
N TYR A 162 -7.68 -6.66 -14.44
CA TYR A 162 -6.56 -7.54 -14.10
C TYR A 162 -5.60 -7.64 -15.28
N SER A 163 -4.30 -7.67 -15.00
CA SER A 163 -3.25 -7.75 -16.04
C SER A 163 -3.28 -9.05 -16.85
N ASN A 164 -3.93 -10.10 -16.35
CA ASN A 164 -4.22 -11.34 -17.08
C ASN A 164 -5.68 -11.46 -17.55
N GLY A 165 -6.52 -10.45 -17.26
CA GLY A 165 -7.95 -10.42 -17.57
C GLY A 165 -8.26 -10.30 -19.06
N LYS A 166 -9.53 -10.47 -19.43
CA LYS A 166 -9.96 -10.36 -20.84
C LYS A 166 -9.93 -8.91 -21.31
N ALA A 167 -10.36 -7.96 -20.48
CA ALA A 167 -10.43 -6.55 -20.88
C ALA A 167 -9.07 -5.99 -21.26
N ILE A 168 -8.02 -6.30 -20.50
CA ILE A 168 -6.66 -5.82 -20.83
C ILE A 168 -6.15 -6.46 -22.12
N LYS A 169 -6.39 -7.77 -22.34
CA LYS A 169 -5.97 -8.46 -23.56
C LYS A 169 -6.65 -7.86 -24.79
N LEU A 170 -7.95 -7.59 -24.70
CA LEU A 170 -8.72 -6.97 -25.77
C LEU A 170 -8.29 -5.51 -26.02
N ALA A 171 -8.06 -4.73 -24.96
CA ALA A 171 -7.53 -3.37 -25.06
C ALA A 171 -6.17 -3.31 -25.77
N TYR A 172 -5.33 -4.34 -25.59
CA TYR A 172 -4.01 -4.43 -26.21
C TYR A 172 -4.00 -5.03 -27.62
N LEU A 173 -5.16 -5.40 -28.19
CA LEU A 173 -5.24 -5.84 -29.59
C LEU A 173 -4.81 -4.72 -30.55
N ASN A 174 -5.18 -3.47 -30.25
CA ASN A 174 -4.73 -2.31 -31.01
C ASN A 174 -3.66 -1.54 -30.23
N LYS A 175 -2.41 -1.97 -30.41
CA LYS A 175 -1.26 -1.36 -29.76
C LYS A 175 -1.10 0.14 -30.08
N ALA A 176 -1.50 0.61 -31.26
CA ALA A 176 -1.38 2.02 -31.62
C ALA A 176 -2.26 2.92 -30.73
N ILE A 177 -3.44 2.44 -30.30
CA ILE A 177 -4.31 3.16 -29.37
C ILE A 177 -3.69 3.19 -27.97
N ILE A 178 -3.14 2.07 -27.49
CA ILE A 178 -2.42 2.01 -26.21
C ILE A 178 -1.23 2.97 -26.23
N ASP A 179 -0.39 2.92 -27.26
CA ASP A 179 0.77 3.80 -27.41
C ASP A 179 0.35 5.28 -27.45
N SER A 180 -0.78 5.59 -28.10
CA SER A 180 -1.37 6.93 -28.11
C SER A 180 -1.79 7.38 -26.70
N ILE A 181 -2.51 6.54 -25.94
CA ILE A 181 -2.91 6.83 -24.55
C ILE A 181 -1.68 7.11 -23.69
N PHE A 182 -0.66 6.24 -23.78
CA PHE A 182 0.57 6.42 -23.01
C PHE A 182 1.48 7.54 -23.53
N LYS A 183 1.19 8.12 -24.70
CA LYS A 183 1.86 9.31 -25.23
C LYS A 183 1.17 10.61 -24.80
N TYR A 184 -0.16 10.65 -24.82
CA TYR A 184 -0.93 11.89 -24.65
C TYR A 184 -1.51 12.10 -23.24
N GLU A 185 -1.78 11.05 -22.47
CA GLU A 185 -2.26 11.23 -21.10
C GLU A 185 -1.15 11.80 -20.17
N PRO A 186 -1.52 12.63 -19.18
CA PRO A 186 -0.57 13.14 -18.19
C PRO A 186 0.24 12.02 -17.51
N ILE A 187 1.50 12.29 -17.18
CA ILE A 187 2.38 11.28 -16.54
C ILE A 187 1.78 10.71 -15.25
N SER A 188 1.15 11.55 -14.43
CA SER A 188 0.48 11.14 -13.19
C SER A 188 -0.63 10.13 -13.46
N LYS A 189 -1.45 10.37 -14.50
CA LYS A 189 -2.53 9.47 -14.90
C LYS A 189 -1.99 8.14 -15.43
N ARG A 190 -0.95 8.15 -16.26
CA ARG A 190 -0.30 6.93 -16.76
C ARG A 190 0.26 6.06 -15.63
N LEU A 191 0.91 6.69 -14.65
CA LEU A 191 1.42 6.00 -13.46
C LEU A 191 0.27 5.41 -12.62
N ASP A 192 -0.84 6.14 -12.47
CA ASP A 192 -2.02 5.67 -11.75
C ASP A 192 -2.70 4.48 -12.44
N LEU A 193 -2.89 4.53 -13.76
CA LEU A 193 -3.43 3.42 -14.56
C LEU A 193 -2.62 2.13 -14.35
N ASN A 194 -1.30 2.19 -14.57
CA ASN A 194 -0.43 1.03 -14.42
C ASN A 194 -0.38 0.55 -12.96
N GLY A 195 -0.25 1.48 -12.01
CA GLY A 195 -0.18 1.17 -10.58
C GLY A 195 -1.44 0.47 -10.08
N ARG A 196 -2.64 0.88 -10.54
CA ARG A 196 -3.90 0.23 -10.18
C ARG A 196 -4.04 -1.17 -10.78
N ILE A 197 -3.69 -1.36 -12.05
CA ILE A 197 -3.71 -2.69 -12.70
C ILE A 197 -2.79 -3.66 -11.95
N ILE A 198 -1.55 -3.25 -11.64
CA ILE A 198 -0.59 -4.07 -10.88
C ILE A 198 -1.14 -4.38 -9.49
N ARG A 199 -1.57 -3.36 -8.75
CA ARG A 199 -2.05 -3.52 -7.37
C ARG A 199 -3.30 -4.38 -7.28
N ASN A 200 -4.29 -4.18 -8.14
CA ASN A 200 -5.52 -4.97 -8.16
C ASN A 200 -5.22 -6.42 -8.49
N THR A 201 -4.41 -6.67 -9.52
CA THR A 201 -4.01 -8.04 -9.89
C THR A 201 -3.25 -8.71 -8.76
N MET A 202 -2.27 -8.03 -8.16
CA MET A 202 -1.45 -8.60 -7.10
C MET A 202 -2.23 -8.83 -5.81
N ASN A 203 -3.12 -7.91 -5.43
CA ASN A 203 -3.98 -8.08 -4.26
C ASN A 203 -4.89 -9.30 -4.42
N GLU A 204 -5.48 -9.46 -5.61
CA GLU A 204 -6.30 -10.63 -5.91
C GLU A 204 -5.47 -11.91 -5.89
N ALA A 205 -4.28 -11.91 -6.50
CA ALA A 205 -3.35 -13.04 -6.47
C ALA A 205 -2.99 -13.44 -5.03
N ILE A 206 -2.69 -12.47 -4.15
CA ILE A 206 -2.39 -12.72 -2.72
C ILE A 206 -3.62 -13.32 -2.02
N ARG A 207 -4.81 -12.77 -2.27
CA ARG A 207 -6.07 -13.21 -1.65
C ARG A 207 -6.40 -14.65 -2.04
N THR A 208 -6.20 -15.02 -3.31
CA THR A 208 -6.48 -16.35 -3.85
C THR A 208 -5.29 -17.31 -3.80
N LYS A 209 -4.10 -16.80 -3.43
CA LYS A 209 -2.81 -17.50 -3.51
C LYS A 209 -2.48 -18.01 -4.93
N ASP A 210 -2.92 -17.30 -5.95
CA ASP A 210 -2.68 -17.65 -7.35
C ASP A 210 -1.31 -17.13 -7.84
N LEU A 211 -0.35 -18.05 -7.98
CA LEU A 211 0.99 -17.74 -8.46
C LEU A 211 1.01 -17.23 -9.92
N GLY A 212 0.15 -17.76 -10.80
CA GLY A 212 0.11 -17.35 -12.20
C GLY A 212 -0.40 -15.90 -12.34
N MET A 213 -1.38 -15.53 -11.52
CA MET A 213 -1.87 -14.15 -11.44
C MET A 213 -0.82 -13.20 -10.85
N ALA A 214 -0.06 -13.64 -9.83
CA ALA A 214 1.05 -12.87 -9.28
C ALA A 214 2.16 -12.62 -10.31
N GLN A 215 2.55 -13.66 -11.06
CA GLN A 215 3.52 -13.55 -12.16
C GLN A 215 3.03 -12.61 -13.27
N SER A 216 1.72 -12.61 -13.55
CA SER A 216 1.13 -11.69 -14.53
C SER A 216 1.26 -10.24 -14.08
N ALA A 217 0.95 -9.94 -12.81
CA ALA A 217 1.14 -8.61 -12.22
C ALA A 217 2.61 -8.17 -12.23
N ALA A 218 3.52 -9.08 -11.83
CA ALA A 218 4.96 -8.82 -11.81
C ALA A 218 5.53 -8.56 -13.21
N ASN A 219 5.08 -9.31 -14.23
CA ASN A 219 5.47 -9.07 -15.62
C ASN A 219 4.91 -7.76 -16.15
N PHE A 220 3.66 -7.42 -15.82
CA PHE A 220 3.10 -6.11 -16.18
C PHE A 220 3.91 -4.95 -15.59
N SER A 221 4.33 -5.10 -14.33
CA SER A 221 5.25 -4.16 -13.67
C SER A 221 6.61 -4.08 -14.38
N ARG A 222 7.20 -5.23 -14.75
CA ARG A 222 8.43 -5.32 -15.54
C ARG A 222 8.34 -4.55 -16.86
N TYR A 223 7.26 -4.73 -17.61
CA TYR A 223 7.09 -4.11 -18.94
C TYR A 223 6.94 -2.59 -18.89
N SER A 224 6.54 -2.02 -17.75
CA SER A 224 6.48 -0.57 -17.57
C SER A 224 7.85 0.12 -17.65
N TRP A 225 8.96 -0.63 -17.60
CA TRP A 225 10.34 -0.12 -17.65
C TRP A 225 11.00 -0.23 -19.03
N ASN A 226 10.29 -0.69 -20.06
CA ASN A 226 10.77 -0.78 -21.45
C ASN A 226 12.19 -1.38 -21.57
N LYS A 227 13.18 -0.54 -21.92
CA LYS A 227 14.57 -0.92 -22.20
C LYS A 227 15.47 -0.95 -20.96
N ASP A 228 14.99 -0.51 -19.81
CA ASP A 228 15.76 -0.52 -18.55
C ASP A 228 15.62 -1.89 -17.87
N TYR A 229 16.43 -2.86 -18.33
CA TYR A 229 16.37 -4.25 -17.88
C TYR A 229 16.60 -4.41 -16.38
N GLU A 230 17.45 -3.58 -15.77
CA GLU A 230 17.73 -3.62 -14.33
C GLU A 230 16.55 -3.12 -13.50
N LYS A 231 15.92 -2.00 -13.89
CA LYS A 231 14.69 -1.55 -13.23
C LYS A 231 13.52 -2.52 -13.48
N ALA A 232 13.43 -3.08 -14.68
CA ALA A 232 12.42 -4.08 -15.03
C ALA A 232 12.56 -5.34 -14.16
N SER A 233 13.78 -5.88 -14.01
CA SER A 233 14.06 -7.04 -13.16
C SER A 233 13.75 -6.73 -11.69
N ARG A 234 14.11 -5.54 -11.21
CA ARG A 234 13.74 -5.10 -9.86
C ARG A 234 12.24 -5.04 -9.65
N ALA A 235 11.51 -4.41 -10.56
CA ALA A 235 10.07 -4.24 -10.45
C ALA A 235 9.35 -5.61 -10.38
N TYR A 236 9.77 -6.56 -11.22
CA TYR A 236 9.30 -7.94 -11.14
C TYR A 236 9.58 -8.58 -9.77
N ALA A 237 10.83 -8.50 -9.31
CA ALA A 237 11.26 -9.14 -8.07
C ALA A 237 10.55 -8.53 -6.85
N THR A 238 10.34 -7.21 -6.82
CA THR A 238 9.59 -6.53 -5.76
C THR A 238 8.16 -7.06 -5.64
N GLU A 239 7.45 -7.18 -6.76
CA GLU A 239 6.09 -7.72 -6.77
C GLU A 239 6.05 -9.19 -6.32
N MET A 240 6.99 -10.02 -6.78
CA MET A 240 7.06 -11.42 -6.35
C MET A 240 7.47 -11.58 -4.89
N LEU A 241 8.38 -10.74 -4.37
CA LEU A 241 8.72 -10.72 -2.94
C LEU A 241 7.52 -10.35 -2.08
N ARG A 242 6.70 -9.40 -2.53
CA ARG A 242 5.44 -9.05 -1.86
C ARG A 242 4.49 -10.26 -1.85
N PHE A 243 4.28 -10.91 -2.98
CA PHE A 243 3.43 -12.10 -3.07
C PHE A 243 3.87 -13.20 -2.10
N TYR A 244 5.14 -13.62 -2.15
CA TYR A 244 5.64 -14.68 -1.27
C TYR A 244 5.60 -14.28 0.22
N SER A 245 5.86 -13.01 0.53
CA SER A 245 5.76 -12.49 1.90
C SER A 245 4.32 -12.56 2.44
N GLU A 246 3.33 -12.10 1.66
CA GLU A 246 1.93 -12.02 2.11
C GLU A 246 1.24 -13.39 2.12
N THR A 247 1.65 -14.30 1.23
CA THR A 247 1.16 -15.69 1.20
C THR A 247 1.89 -16.64 2.16
N LYS A 248 2.94 -16.12 2.84
CA LYS A 248 3.81 -16.87 3.77
C LYS A 248 4.58 -18.02 3.10
N ASP A 249 4.87 -17.92 1.81
CA ASP A 249 5.77 -18.84 1.09
C ASP A 249 7.23 -18.46 1.38
N THR A 250 7.71 -18.84 2.56
CA THR A 250 9.04 -18.48 3.04
C THR A 250 10.17 -19.08 2.20
N SER A 251 9.95 -20.27 1.63
CA SER A 251 10.94 -20.96 0.79
C SER A 251 11.26 -20.15 -0.47
N ASN A 252 10.22 -19.75 -1.22
CA ASN A 252 10.41 -18.94 -2.42
C ASN A 252 10.78 -17.49 -2.07
N TYR A 253 10.28 -16.96 -0.96
CA TYR A 253 10.69 -15.64 -0.46
C TYR A 253 12.21 -15.58 -0.23
N PHE A 254 12.80 -16.52 0.50
CA PHE A 254 14.24 -16.50 0.77
C PHE A 254 15.07 -16.68 -0.50
N LYS A 255 14.68 -17.63 -1.37
CA LYS A 255 15.36 -17.87 -2.65
C LYS A 255 15.42 -16.62 -3.52
N LEU A 256 14.35 -15.82 -3.54
CA LEU A 256 14.30 -14.58 -4.32
C LEU A 256 14.97 -13.41 -3.58
N ALA A 257 14.74 -13.28 -2.28
CA ALA A 257 15.21 -12.15 -1.48
C ALA A 257 16.74 -12.08 -1.42
N THR A 258 17.41 -13.20 -1.18
CA THR A 258 18.88 -13.21 -1.02
C THR A 258 19.62 -12.58 -2.21
N PRO A 259 19.49 -13.10 -3.45
CA PRO A 259 20.18 -12.50 -4.59
C PRO A 259 19.65 -11.11 -4.93
N TYR A 260 18.39 -10.80 -4.66
CA TYR A 260 17.82 -9.47 -4.89
C TYR A 260 18.50 -8.41 -4.00
N TYR A 261 18.50 -8.59 -2.68
CA TYR A 261 19.08 -7.60 -1.78
C TYR A 261 20.60 -7.54 -1.89
N ASP A 262 21.27 -8.67 -2.12
CA ASP A 262 22.73 -8.69 -2.36
C ASP A 262 23.10 -7.85 -3.59
N ARG A 263 22.39 -8.04 -4.71
CA ARG A 263 22.66 -7.28 -5.95
C ARG A 263 22.28 -5.80 -5.82
N GLN A 264 21.12 -5.51 -5.25
CA GLN A 264 20.58 -4.14 -5.29
C GLN A 264 21.17 -3.25 -4.20
N TYR A 265 21.54 -3.82 -3.07
CA TYR A 265 21.98 -3.06 -1.91
C TYR A 265 23.46 -3.33 -1.61
N MET A 266 23.93 -4.57 -1.66
CA MET A 266 25.26 -4.91 -1.10
C MET A 266 26.45 -4.56 -2.00
N ILE A 267 26.24 -4.26 -3.29
CA ILE A 267 27.32 -3.97 -4.27
C ILE A 267 28.09 -2.68 -3.93
N ILE A 268 27.43 -1.64 -3.46
CA ILE A 268 28.07 -0.33 -3.23
C ILE A 268 28.83 -0.36 -1.89
N LYS A 269 30.08 0.11 -1.91
CA LYS A 269 30.90 0.23 -0.68
C LYS A 269 30.27 1.25 0.29
N PRO A 270 30.30 1.02 1.61
CA PRO A 270 29.72 1.92 2.60
C PRO A 270 30.19 3.37 2.48
N ASP A 271 31.49 3.60 2.25
CA ASP A 271 32.04 4.96 2.12
C ASP A 271 31.55 5.68 0.87
N SER A 272 31.43 4.96 -0.25
CA SER A 272 30.84 5.49 -1.49
C SER A 272 29.38 5.87 -1.28
N LEU A 273 28.64 5.04 -0.55
CA LEU A 273 27.26 5.32 -0.21
C LEU A 273 27.15 6.54 0.72
N LYS A 274 27.94 6.62 1.79
CA LYS A 274 27.99 7.80 2.68
C LYS A 274 28.31 9.08 1.93
N LYS A 275 29.27 9.05 0.99
CA LYS A 275 29.60 10.20 0.13
C LYS A 275 28.42 10.60 -0.77
N LEU A 276 27.74 9.64 -1.41
CA LEU A 276 26.53 9.91 -2.21
C LEU A 276 25.42 10.56 -1.37
N ILE A 277 25.24 10.08 -0.14
CA ILE A 277 24.24 10.61 0.81
C ILE A 277 24.61 12.04 1.23
N ALA A 278 25.86 12.27 1.62
CA ALA A 278 26.35 13.58 2.02
C ALA A 278 26.25 14.60 0.86
N TYR A 279 26.62 14.19 -0.35
CA TYR A 279 26.53 15.02 -1.56
C TYR A 279 25.08 15.38 -1.91
N SER A 280 24.16 14.41 -1.84
CA SER A 280 22.73 14.69 -2.01
C SER A 280 22.16 15.61 -0.92
N SER A 281 22.85 15.67 0.23
CA SER A 281 22.43 16.49 1.37
C SER A 281 22.83 17.94 1.29
N SER A 282 23.98 18.25 0.70
CA SER A 282 24.53 19.60 0.59
C SER A 282 24.08 20.39 -0.64
N ASN A 283 23.71 19.73 -1.74
CA ASN A 283 23.40 20.40 -3.02
C ASN A 283 21.90 20.60 -3.32
N SER A 284 21.06 20.75 -2.29
CA SER A 284 19.60 20.81 -2.47
C SER A 284 19.03 22.14 -2.99
N SER A 285 19.85 23.17 -3.20
CA SER A 285 19.38 24.51 -3.59
C SER A 285 19.43 24.80 -5.09
N ASN A 286 20.24 24.12 -5.91
CA ASN A 286 20.45 24.49 -7.33
C ASN A 286 20.40 23.33 -8.35
N ILE A 287 19.97 22.13 -7.94
CA ILE A 287 19.77 21.02 -8.87
C ILE A 287 18.27 20.94 -9.15
N ASN A 288 17.91 21.07 -10.43
CA ASN A 288 16.55 20.90 -10.96
C ASN A 288 15.80 19.79 -10.19
N LYS A 289 14.61 20.13 -9.67
CA LYS A 289 13.85 19.40 -8.64
C LYS A 289 13.47 17.94 -8.95
N ASP A 290 13.85 17.39 -10.10
CA ASP A 290 13.29 16.13 -10.61
C ASP A 290 14.23 14.94 -10.77
N SER A 291 15.57 15.01 -10.66
CA SER A 291 16.33 13.93 -11.32
C SER A 291 17.26 13.04 -10.49
N ILE A 292 17.99 13.47 -9.46
CA ILE A 292 19.00 12.56 -8.84
C ILE A 292 19.17 12.75 -7.33
N SER A 293 19.13 13.98 -6.80
CA SER A 293 19.38 14.23 -5.36
C SER A 293 18.21 13.77 -4.47
N ASN A 294 16.95 14.02 -4.87
CA ASN A 294 15.77 13.51 -4.16
C ASN A 294 15.65 11.98 -4.24
N ILE A 295 16.12 11.39 -5.33
CA ILE A 295 16.27 9.94 -5.47
C ILE A 295 17.30 9.47 -4.45
N LEU A 296 18.54 9.98 -4.46
CA LEU A 296 19.60 9.52 -3.54
C LEU A 296 19.33 9.75 -2.03
N LYS A 297 18.71 10.87 -1.64
CA LYS A 297 18.35 11.19 -0.24
C LYS A 297 17.21 10.30 0.28
N ASN A 298 16.16 10.11 -0.53
CA ASN A 298 15.10 9.15 -0.19
C ASN A 298 15.63 7.72 -0.26
N HIS A 299 16.55 7.43 -1.17
CA HIS A 299 17.22 6.14 -1.27
C HIS A 299 18.13 5.85 -0.09
N SER A 300 18.64 6.80 0.70
CA SER A 300 19.55 6.47 1.81
C SER A 300 18.84 6.03 3.09
N LEU A 301 17.78 6.77 3.43
CA LEU A 301 16.83 6.42 4.47
C LEU A 301 16.05 5.17 4.04
N SER A 302 15.60 5.09 2.78
CA SER A 302 15.00 3.87 2.23
C SER A 302 16.01 2.72 2.22
N TYR A 303 17.27 2.92 1.89
CA TYR A 303 18.26 1.83 1.78
C TYR A 303 18.51 1.15 3.13
N SER A 304 18.80 1.95 4.17
CA SER A 304 19.06 1.38 5.50
C SER A 304 17.78 0.77 6.08
N ASN A 305 16.63 1.44 5.87
CA ASN A 305 15.34 0.89 6.28
C ASN A 305 14.99 -0.41 5.54
N ASP A 306 15.20 -0.49 4.23
CA ASP A 306 14.88 -1.66 3.40
C ASP A 306 15.71 -2.87 3.83
N LEU A 307 17.02 -2.68 4.01
CA LEU A 307 17.93 -3.72 4.49
C LEU A 307 17.59 -4.20 5.91
N ALA A 308 17.33 -3.27 6.83
CA ALA A 308 16.92 -3.61 8.18
C ALA A 308 15.54 -4.29 8.20
N PHE A 309 14.61 -3.82 7.37
CA PHE A 309 13.26 -4.36 7.26
C PHE A 309 13.27 -5.77 6.70
N VAL A 310 14.06 -6.07 5.65
CA VAL A 310 14.19 -7.44 5.15
C VAL A 310 14.87 -8.33 6.18
N ALA A 311 15.90 -7.85 6.89
CA ALA A 311 16.54 -8.60 7.96
C ALA A 311 15.54 -8.97 9.08
N MET A 312 14.68 -8.02 9.47
CA MET A 312 13.59 -8.23 10.42
C MET A 312 12.54 -9.22 9.89
N LYS A 313 12.22 -9.21 8.58
CA LYS A 313 11.34 -10.23 7.99
C LYS A 313 11.94 -11.64 8.07
N PHE A 314 13.24 -11.76 7.84
CA PHE A 314 13.94 -13.05 8.02
C PHE A 314 13.89 -13.49 9.49
N ASP A 315 14.08 -12.56 10.43
CA ASP A 315 13.93 -12.82 11.85
C ASP A 315 12.52 -13.34 12.19
N HIS A 316 11.48 -12.58 11.85
CA HIS A 316 10.08 -12.87 12.17
C HIS A 316 9.51 -14.09 11.43
N SER A 317 10.16 -14.54 10.36
CA SER A 317 9.75 -15.77 9.67
C SER A 317 9.95 -17.04 10.50
N GLY A 318 10.77 -16.98 11.55
CA GLY A 318 11.12 -18.12 12.40
C GLY A 318 12.07 -19.13 11.73
N THR A 319 12.73 -18.75 10.62
CA THR A 319 13.71 -19.61 9.96
C THR A 319 14.85 -20.00 10.92
N LYS A 320 15.25 -21.27 10.88
CA LYS A 320 16.42 -21.80 11.61
C LYS A 320 17.62 -22.03 10.71
N ASN A 321 17.50 -21.71 9.41
CA ASN A 321 18.58 -21.88 8.46
C ASN A 321 19.64 -20.79 8.71
N THR A 322 20.78 -21.20 9.25
CA THR A 322 21.88 -20.31 9.63
C THR A 322 22.44 -19.53 8.44
N SER A 323 22.41 -20.07 7.21
CA SER A 323 22.83 -19.34 6.01
C SER A 323 21.95 -18.11 5.77
N TYR A 324 20.63 -18.25 5.89
CA TYR A 324 19.69 -17.13 5.74
C TYR A 324 19.79 -16.14 6.90
N ILE A 325 19.98 -16.61 8.13
CA ILE A 325 20.19 -15.74 9.29
C ILE A 325 21.48 -14.92 9.12
N ASN A 326 22.57 -15.55 8.69
CA ASN A 326 23.84 -14.86 8.42
C ASN A 326 23.72 -13.81 7.31
N LYS A 327 22.91 -14.08 6.27
CA LYS A 327 22.57 -13.06 5.25
C LYS A 327 21.83 -11.88 5.86
N ALA A 328 20.82 -12.13 6.69
CA ALA A 328 20.08 -11.07 7.39
C ALA A 328 20.98 -10.25 8.33
N ILE A 329 21.91 -10.90 9.04
CA ILE A 329 22.93 -10.23 9.87
C ILE A 329 23.80 -9.30 9.01
N ALA A 330 24.29 -9.77 7.86
CA ALA A 330 25.10 -8.96 6.96
C ALA A 330 24.35 -7.72 6.44
N TRP A 331 23.08 -7.87 6.08
CA TRP A 331 22.22 -6.76 5.66
C TRP A 331 21.97 -5.77 6.79
N CYS A 332 21.71 -6.27 8.01
CA CYS A 332 21.49 -5.43 9.17
C CYS A 332 22.75 -4.63 9.55
N ASN A 333 23.93 -5.27 9.54
CA ASN A 333 25.21 -4.60 9.71
C ASN A 333 25.40 -3.51 8.65
N ARG A 334 25.11 -3.79 7.37
CA ARG A 334 25.19 -2.79 6.31
C ARG A 334 24.24 -1.61 6.54
N ALA A 335 23.01 -1.86 6.99
CA ALA A 335 22.08 -0.80 7.34
C ALA A 335 22.65 0.10 8.46
N ILE A 336 23.22 -0.50 9.50
CA ILE A 336 23.86 0.19 10.63
C ILE A 336 25.08 1.00 10.20
N GLU A 337 25.93 0.44 9.31
CA GLU A 337 27.11 1.13 8.76
C GLU A 337 26.71 2.43 8.05
N VAL A 338 25.60 2.41 7.32
CA VAL A 338 25.09 3.55 6.55
C VAL A 338 24.37 4.55 7.45
N ASN A 339 23.46 4.07 8.28
CA ASN A 339 22.71 4.88 9.23
C ASN A 339 22.43 4.08 10.52
N ALA A 340 23.09 4.45 11.60
CA ALA A 340 22.91 3.80 12.89
C ALA A 340 21.56 4.21 13.52
N PHE A 341 20.62 3.27 13.61
CA PHE A 341 19.33 3.49 14.26
C PHE A 341 18.99 2.37 15.25
N GLY A 342 18.32 2.71 16.35
CA GLY A 342 18.09 1.78 17.47
C GLY A 342 17.35 0.50 17.07
N SER A 343 16.35 0.58 16.19
CA SER A 343 15.62 -0.62 15.73
C SER A 343 16.47 -1.56 14.87
N TYR A 344 17.51 -1.06 14.21
CA TYR A 344 18.41 -1.91 13.43
C TYR A 344 19.30 -2.73 14.36
N TYR A 345 19.86 -2.11 15.41
CA TYR A 345 20.63 -2.83 16.42
C TYR A 345 19.80 -3.89 17.15
N ASN A 346 18.53 -3.62 17.42
CA ASN A 346 17.61 -4.61 17.99
C ASN A 346 17.37 -5.79 17.04
N THR A 347 17.16 -5.53 15.75
CA THR A 347 17.03 -6.59 14.74
C THR A 347 18.30 -7.44 14.67
N LEU A 348 19.49 -6.80 14.66
CA LEU A 348 20.77 -7.48 14.69
C LEU A 348 20.92 -8.37 15.93
N ALA A 349 20.56 -7.85 17.10
CA ALA A 349 20.64 -8.58 18.36
C ALA A 349 19.76 -9.84 18.35
N GLN A 350 18.52 -9.75 17.85
CA GLN A 350 17.62 -10.90 17.73
C GLN A 350 18.19 -11.97 16.79
N LEU A 351 18.73 -11.57 15.64
CA LEU A 351 19.35 -12.50 14.69
C LEU A 351 20.60 -13.17 15.26
N GLN A 352 21.47 -12.41 15.94
CA GLN A 352 22.67 -12.94 16.60
C GLN A 352 22.33 -13.91 17.73
N TYR A 353 21.27 -13.63 18.48
CA TYR A 353 20.78 -14.52 19.52
C TYR A 353 20.35 -15.88 18.92
N LYS A 354 19.65 -15.87 17.78
CA LYS A 354 19.20 -17.10 17.08
C LYS A 354 20.33 -18.01 16.60
N ILE A 355 21.53 -17.48 16.35
CA ILE A 355 22.72 -18.27 16.00
C ILE A 355 23.62 -18.58 17.21
N GLY A 356 23.18 -18.23 18.42
CA GLY A 356 23.94 -18.48 19.65
C GLY A 356 25.03 -17.45 19.97
N SER A 357 25.17 -16.35 19.21
CA SER A 357 26.09 -15.26 19.56
C SER A 357 25.47 -14.34 20.63
N TYR A 358 25.33 -14.92 21.82
CA TYR A 358 24.59 -14.31 22.91
C TYR A 358 25.21 -13.04 23.48
N THR A 359 26.54 -13.01 23.59
CA THR A 359 27.26 -11.84 24.12
C THR A 359 27.12 -10.64 23.19
N ASP A 360 27.26 -10.86 21.88
CA ASP A 360 27.09 -9.81 20.88
C ASP A 360 25.64 -9.35 20.82
N ALA A 361 24.67 -10.27 20.91
CA ALA A 361 23.26 -9.95 20.94
C ALA A 361 22.92 -8.99 22.09
N ILE A 362 23.32 -9.33 23.32
CA ILE A 362 23.10 -8.48 24.51
C ILE A 362 23.76 -7.10 24.32
N LYS A 363 24.99 -7.06 23.81
CA LYS A 363 25.71 -5.81 23.55
C LYS A 363 24.97 -4.93 22.53
N ASN A 364 24.50 -5.51 21.44
CA ASN A 364 23.77 -4.77 20.41
C ASN A 364 22.41 -4.28 20.90
N GLU A 365 21.69 -5.05 21.71
CA GLU A 365 20.43 -4.61 22.31
C GLU A 365 20.64 -3.44 23.29
N GLN A 366 21.73 -3.45 24.07
CA GLN A 366 22.11 -2.31 24.90
C GLN A 366 22.41 -1.05 24.08
N ILE A 367 23.04 -1.20 22.90
CA ILE A 367 23.25 -0.08 21.96
C ILE A 367 21.91 0.41 21.42
N ALA A 368 20.99 -0.50 21.07
CA ALA A 368 19.64 -0.15 20.62
C ALA A 368 18.93 0.74 21.65
N ILE A 369 18.89 0.31 22.92
CA ILE A 369 18.28 1.09 24.03
C ILE A 369 18.93 2.47 24.15
N ARG A 370 20.26 2.57 24.06
CA ARG A 370 20.99 3.85 24.15
C ARG A 370 20.56 4.81 23.04
N LEU A 371 20.46 4.32 21.80
CA LEU A 371 20.06 5.15 20.65
C LEU A 371 18.59 5.60 20.76
N ILE A 372 17.68 4.69 21.14
CA ILE A 372 16.26 5.01 21.36
C ILE A 372 16.08 6.04 22.49
N LYS A 373 16.85 5.93 23.59
CA LYS A 373 16.89 6.94 24.66
C LYS A 373 17.37 8.29 24.17
N LYS A 374 18.43 8.32 23.38
CA LYS A 374 18.98 9.55 22.78
C LYS A 374 17.92 10.28 21.93
N ASP A 375 17.11 9.52 21.20
CA ASP A 375 16.04 10.06 20.34
C ASP A 375 14.74 10.37 21.12
N ARG A 376 14.73 10.22 22.46
CA ARG A 376 13.58 10.43 23.34
C ARG A 376 12.37 9.56 22.99
N LEU A 377 12.61 8.38 22.44
CA LEU A 377 11.59 7.39 22.10
C LEU A 377 11.39 6.39 23.26
N ASN A 378 10.26 5.68 23.25
CA ASN A 378 9.92 4.72 24.29
C ASN A 378 10.81 3.45 24.20
N THR A 379 11.44 3.09 25.32
CA THR A 379 12.42 1.98 25.41
C THR A 379 11.85 0.67 25.93
N ARG A 380 10.59 0.64 26.38
CA ARG A 380 10.01 -0.52 27.10
C ARG A 380 10.11 -1.82 26.31
N TYR A 381 9.88 -1.76 24.99
CA TYR A 381 10.01 -2.90 24.10
C TYR A 381 11.44 -3.47 24.12
N PHE A 382 12.44 -2.61 23.88
CA PHE A 382 13.85 -2.98 23.84
C PHE A 382 14.36 -3.50 25.19
N GLU A 383 13.98 -2.85 26.29
CA GLU A 383 14.33 -3.30 27.65
C GLU A 383 13.72 -4.68 27.97
N SER A 384 12.49 -4.94 27.49
CA SER A 384 11.88 -6.28 27.59
C SER A 384 12.63 -7.32 26.76
N GLN A 385 13.05 -6.98 25.54
CA GLN A 385 13.84 -7.88 24.70
C GLN A 385 15.21 -8.19 25.30
N LEU A 386 15.90 -7.18 25.84
CA LEU A 386 17.17 -7.36 26.55
C LEU A 386 17.03 -8.32 27.73
N LYS A 387 15.98 -8.16 28.55
CA LYS A 387 15.72 -9.05 29.67
C LYS A 387 15.57 -10.50 29.20
N LYS A 388 14.77 -10.75 28.16
CA LYS A 388 14.62 -12.10 27.58
C LYS A 388 15.95 -12.69 27.10
N MET A 389 16.81 -11.88 26.48
CA MET A 389 18.13 -12.34 26.03
C MET A 389 19.06 -12.72 27.18
N ILE A 390 19.04 -11.97 28.28
CA ILE A 390 19.79 -12.25 29.52
C ILE A 390 19.26 -13.53 30.18
N ASP A 391 17.94 -13.64 30.31
CA ASP A 391 17.25 -14.77 30.94
C ASP A 391 17.26 -16.04 30.07
N ARG A 392 17.78 -15.96 28.85
CA ARG A 392 17.79 -17.04 27.84
C ARG A 392 16.41 -17.52 27.39
N THR A 393 15.44 -16.62 27.34
CA THR A 393 14.02 -16.93 27.05
C THR A 393 13.49 -16.30 25.76
N LEU A 394 14.36 -15.72 24.93
CA LEU A 394 13.98 -15.04 23.70
C LEU A 394 13.45 -16.00 22.63
#